data_AF-A0A2D7HAX2-F1
#
_entry.id   AF-A0A2D7HAX2-F1
#
_cell.length_a   1.000
_cell.length_b   1.000
_cell.length_c   1.000
_cell.angle_alpha   90.00
_cell.angle_beta   90.00
_cell.angle_gamma   90.00
#
_symmetry.space_group_name_H-M   'P 1'
#
loop_
_entity.id
_entity.type
_entity.pdbx_description
1 polymer ?
#
loop_
_entity_poly.entity_id
_entity_poly.type
_entity_poly.pdbx_seq_one_letter_code
_entity_poly.pdbx_strand_id
1 'polypeptide(L)'
;MMPPNCCLCDNGIETGHQCELVCFSKTERDRQWHAMAASEKDFTGHPPDCDWFCDIHVETAKTLSHNDLPTALHQLRQNELWQLIYIDLFDRDTPPSVQSSGIGFESGFENFWDQILATTEADGRRYPSDYRLSFQSNHADYSVPRDCSELTLIKQSVPNEEKAAQTVRRLAVGQAARMRKGGLADVKKYLTDHCKQLSRTQT
;
A
#
# COMPACT_ATOMS: atom_id res chain seq x y z
N MET A 1 9.41 21.46 15.05
CA MET A 1 9.77 20.56 13.94
C MET A 1 8.56 19.74 13.58
N MET A 2 8.36 19.45 12.30
CA MET A 2 7.35 18.49 11.87
C MET A 2 7.78 17.08 12.32
N PRO A 3 6.86 16.23 12.83
CA PRO A 3 7.21 14.86 13.19
C PRO A 3 7.63 14.08 11.93
N PRO A 4 8.59 13.14 12.04
CA PRO A 4 9.01 12.25 10.96
C PRO A 4 7.94 11.18 10.68
N ASN A 5 6.81 11.62 10.18
CA ASN A 5 5.72 10.77 9.69
C ASN A 5 5.69 10.87 8.18
N CYS A 6 5.45 9.75 7.50
CA CYS A 6 5.37 9.70 6.06
C CYS A 6 4.25 10.62 5.55
N CYS A 7 4.53 11.45 4.54
CA CYS A 7 3.52 12.35 3.97
C CYS A 7 2.52 11.67 3.02
N LEU A 8 2.66 10.35 2.81
CA LEU A 8 1.82 9.54 1.91
C LEU A 8 0.96 8.50 2.63
N CYS A 9 1.28 8.13 3.87
CA CYS A 9 0.54 7.14 4.65
C CYS A 9 0.72 7.37 6.15
N ASP A 10 0.07 6.55 6.98
CA ASP A 10 0.10 6.69 8.44
C ASP A 10 1.38 6.13 9.10
N ASN A 11 2.38 5.74 8.30
CA ASN A 11 3.65 5.23 8.83
C ASN A 11 4.52 6.37 9.38
N GLY A 12 5.15 6.18 10.53
CA GLY A 12 5.95 7.21 11.21
C GLY A 12 6.31 6.82 12.63
N ILE A 13 6.44 7.82 13.51
CA ILE A 13 6.84 7.62 14.92
C ILE A 13 5.91 6.64 15.63
N GLU A 14 4.60 6.86 15.53
CA GLU A 14 3.61 6.10 16.31
C GLU A 14 3.52 4.65 15.87
N THR A 15 3.87 4.36 14.61
CA THR A 15 3.86 3.01 14.05
C THR A 15 5.23 2.33 14.10
N GLY A 16 6.26 3.00 14.64
CA GLY A 16 7.62 2.48 14.78
C GLY A 16 8.39 2.36 13.46
N HIS A 17 7.88 2.95 12.37
CA HIS A 17 8.57 2.98 11.09
C HIS A 17 9.66 4.05 11.10
N GLN A 18 10.81 3.73 10.50
CA GLN A 18 11.84 4.73 10.26
C GLN A 18 11.45 5.55 9.02
N CYS A 19 11.40 6.88 9.20
CA CYS A 19 11.21 7.81 8.11
C CYS A 19 12.51 8.54 7.78
N GLU A 20 12.78 8.69 6.49
CA GLU A 20 13.90 9.47 5.95
C GLU A 20 13.35 10.78 5.37
N LEU A 21 14.07 11.87 5.60
CA LEU A 21 13.76 13.17 4.99
C LEU A 21 14.33 13.18 3.57
N VAL A 22 13.46 13.31 2.57
CA VAL A 22 13.86 13.41 1.16
C VAL A 22 13.61 14.84 0.69
N CYS A 23 14.60 15.43 0.04
CA CYS A 23 14.53 16.76 -0.54
C CYS A 23 14.43 16.70 -2.07
N PHE A 24 13.65 17.62 -2.62
CA PHE A 24 13.28 17.69 -4.03
C PHE A 24 13.89 18.92 -4.70
N SER A 25 13.73 19.04 -6.02
CA SER A 25 14.20 20.20 -6.76
C SER A 25 13.54 21.48 -6.27
N LYS A 26 14.38 22.44 -5.88
CA LYS A 26 13.93 23.74 -5.34
C LYS A 26 13.27 24.60 -6.41
N THR A 27 12.06 25.06 -6.11
CA THR A 27 11.42 26.18 -6.80
C THR A 27 12.08 27.51 -6.40
N GLU A 28 11.73 28.60 -7.09
CA GLU A 28 12.23 29.93 -6.72
C GLU A 28 11.80 30.34 -5.31
N ARG A 29 10.59 29.96 -4.90
CA ARG A 29 10.10 30.19 -3.53
C ARG A 29 10.93 29.44 -2.49
N ASP A 30 11.33 28.20 -2.78
CA ASP A 30 12.16 27.40 -1.87
C ASP A 30 13.54 28.02 -1.72
N ARG A 31 14.13 28.51 -2.81
CA ARG A 31 15.42 29.23 -2.76
C ARG A 31 15.36 30.47 -1.88
N GLN A 32 14.28 31.26 -1.98
CA GLN A 32 14.07 32.42 -1.11
C GLN A 32 13.96 32.01 0.36
N TRP A 33 13.22 30.95 0.64
CA TRP A 33 13.12 30.38 2.00
C TRP A 33 14.49 29.96 2.53
N HIS A 34 15.29 29.23 1.74
CA HIS A 34 16.64 28.79 2.12
C HIS A 34 17.59 29.98 2.32
N ALA A 35 17.46 31.04 1.52
CA ALA A 35 18.25 32.27 1.69
C ALA A 35 17.91 32.98 3.00
N MET A 36 16.62 33.09 3.34
CA MET A 36 16.17 33.63 4.63
C MET A 36 16.70 32.79 5.79
N ALA A 37 16.53 31.46 5.70
CA ALA A 37 16.98 30.51 6.71
C ALA A 37 18.49 30.56 6.98
N ALA A 38 19.30 30.85 5.95
CA ALA A 38 20.74 31.00 6.09
C ALA A 38 21.17 32.35 6.69
N SER A 39 20.36 33.40 6.51
CA SER A 39 20.66 34.77 6.94
C SER A 39 20.23 35.09 8.38
N GLU A 40 19.19 34.42 8.88
CA GLU A 40 18.60 34.69 10.19
C GLU A 40 19.14 33.69 11.23
N LYS A 41 19.91 34.22 12.20
CA LYS A 41 20.26 33.50 13.42
C LYS A 41 18.95 33.20 14.15
N ASP A 42 18.63 31.92 14.36
CA ASP A 42 17.38 31.43 14.99
C ASP A 42 16.19 31.20 14.05
N PHE A 43 16.41 31.15 12.73
CA PHE A 43 15.36 30.70 11.82
C PHE A 43 15.01 29.23 12.04
N THR A 44 13.78 28.96 12.48
CA THR A 44 13.24 27.62 12.68
C THR A 44 12.14 27.33 11.68
N GLY A 45 12.29 26.29 10.88
CA GLY A 45 11.24 25.85 9.96
C GLY A 45 11.60 24.54 9.27
N HIS A 46 10.57 23.82 8.82
CA HIS A 46 10.74 22.66 7.95
C HIS A 46 10.98 23.14 6.52
N PRO A 47 12.04 22.68 5.82
CA PRO A 47 12.30 23.09 4.45
C PRO A 47 11.10 22.78 3.53
N PRO A 48 10.61 23.74 2.74
CA PRO A 48 9.40 23.56 1.91
C PRO A 48 9.60 22.58 0.75
N ASP A 49 10.86 22.30 0.38
CA ASP A 49 11.27 21.36 -0.65
C ASP A 49 11.56 19.94 -0.14
N CYS A 50 11.36 19.67 1.15
CA CYS A 50 11.63 18.35 1.74
C CYS A 50 10.40 17.79 2.45
N ASP A 51 10.29 16.46 2.51
CA ASP A 51 9.24 15.79 3.27
C ASP A 51 9.71 14.42 3.78
N TRP A 52 9.00 13.88 4.76
CA TRP A 52 9.33 12.60 5.38
C TRP A 52 8.67 11.43 4.65
N PHE A 53 9.43 10.36 4.42
CA PHE A 53 8.95 9.14 3.78
C PHE A 53 9.36 7.93 4.58
N CYS A 54 8.44 7.00 4.82
CA CYS A 54 8.77 5.72 5.43
C CYS A 54 9.66 4.87 4.52
N ASP A 55 10.28 3.84 5.09
CA ASP A 55 11.09 2.82 4.43
C ASP A 55 10.45 2.22 3.15
N ILE A 56 9.12 2.22 3.08
CA ILE A 56 8.35 1.78 1.92
C ILE A 56 8.37 2.80 0.77
N HIS A 57 8.14 4.08 1.07
CA HIS A 57 7.96 5.12 0.05
C HIS A 57 9.26 5.87 -0.29
N VAL A 58 10.29 5.76 0.55
CA VAL A 58 11.52 6.54 0.44
C VAL A 58 12.26 6.31 -0.88
N GLU A 59 12.36 5.06 -1.34
CA GLU A 59 13.11 4.76 -2.57
C GLU A 59 12.39 5.32 -3.79
N THR A 60 11.07 5.20 -3.88
CA THR A 60 10.29 5.83 -4.96
C THR A 60 10.40 7.35 -4.89
N ALA A 61 10.34 7.95 -3.69
CA ALA A 61 10.51 9.39 -3.50
C ALA A 61 11.89 9.87 -3.98
N LYS A 62 12.96 9.14 -3.66
CA LYS A 62 14.33 9.43 -4.14
C LYS A 62 14.43 9.42 -5.66
N THR A 63 13.76 8.50 -6.35
CA THR A 63 13.78 8.49 -7.82
C THR A 63 13.13 9.74 -8.45
N LEU A 64 12.23 10.40 -7.71
CA LEU A 64 11.51 11.60 -8.13
C LEU A 64 12.10 12.90 -7.57
N SER A 65 13.24 12.83 -6.87
CA SER A 65 13.89 13.99 -6.24
C SER A 65 14.31 15.08 -7.23
N HIS A 66 14.34 14.76 -8.52
CA HIS A 66 14.61 15.69 -9.61
C HIS A 66 13.42 16.61 -9.94
N ASN A 67 12.19 16.23 -9.56
CA ASN A 67 11.00 17.07 -9.68
C ASN A 67 10.85 17.96 -8.44
N ASP A 68 10.01 19.00 -8.50
CA ASP A 68 9.61 19.75 -7.31
C ASP A 68 8.71 18.91 -6.40
N LEU A 69 8.68 19.21 -5.10
CA LEU A 69 7.94 18.43 -4.10
C LEU A 69 6.45 18.26 -4.48
N PRO A 70 5.68 19.31 -4.84
CA PRO A 70 4.29 19.16 -5.29
C PRO A 70 4.13 18.18 -6.47
N THR A 71 4.96 18.31 -7.50
CA THR A 71 4.93 17.41 -8.68
C THR A 71 5.27 15.97 -8.30
N ALA A 72 6.32 15.78 -7.48
CA ALA A 72 6.73 14.45 -7.04
C ALA A 72 5.65 13.78 -6.17
N LEU A 73 5.05 14.51 -5.22
CA LEU A 73 3.95 13.99 -4.41
C LEU A 73 2.75 13.63 -5.27
N HIS A 74 2.40 14.44 -6.27
CA HIS A 74 1.32 14.12 -7.19
C HIS A 74 1.56 12.78 -7.92
N GLN A 75 2.77 12.60 -8.46
CA GLN A 75 3.16 11.36 -9.13
C GLN A 75 3.17 10.15 -8.19
N LEU A 76 3.72 10.29 -6.98
CA LEU A 76 3.71 9.22 -5.98
C LEU A 76 2.28 8.78 -5.64
N ARG A 77 1.40 9.75 -5.39
CA ARG A 77 0.00 9.47 -5.08
C ARG A 77 -0.72 8.78 -6.22
N GLN A 78 -0.50 9.21 -7.46
CA GLN A 78 -1.11 8.57 -8.63
C GLN A 78 -0.61 7.14 -8.85
N ASN A 79 0.68 6.88 -8.63
CA ASN A 79 1.28 5.57 -8.85
C ASN A 79 0.81 4.52 -7.83
N GLU A 80 0.53 4.95 -6.60
CA GLU A 80 0.13 4.05 -5.51
C GLU A 80 -1.32 4.24 -5.04
N LEU A 81 -2.14 4.99 -5.79
CA LEU A 81 -3.57 5.09 -5.49
C LEU A 81 -4.24 3.76 -5.76
N TRP A 82 -5.00 3.30 -4.78
CA TRP A 82 -5.81 2.11 -4.90
C TRP A 82 -7.28 2.38 -4.58
N GLN A 83 -8.13 1.55 -5.16
CA GLN A 83 -9.55 1.49 -4.92
C GLN A 83 -9.96 0.05 -4.68
N LEU A 84 -10.65 -0.19 -3.57
CA LEU A 84 -11.27 -1.47 -3.29
C LEU A 84 -12.72 -1.44 -3.79
N ILE A 85 -12.97 -2.26 -4.80
CA ILE A 85 -14.25 -2.34 -5.51
C ILE A 85 -15.01 -3.55 -4.98
N TYR A 86 -16.17 -3.30 -4.41
CA TYR A 86 -17.14 -4.31 -4.00
C TYR A 86 -18.01 -4.72 -5.19
N ILE A 87 -18.31 -6.01 -5.28
CA ILE A 87 -19.19 -6.60 -6.29
C ILE A 87 -20.21 -7.47 -5.58
N ASP A 88 -21.48 -7.13 -5.75
CA ASP A 88 -22.59 -7.99 -5.33
C ASP A 88 -22.84 -9.06 -6.39
N LEU A 89 -22.79 -10.34 -6.00
CA LEU A 89 -23.04 -11.44 -6.93
C LEU A 89 -24.49 -11.94 -6.88
N PHE A 90 -25.29 -11.49 -5.92
CA PHE A 90 -26.73 -11.73 -5.88
C PHE A 90 -27.48 -10.76 -6.78
N ASP A 91 -27.10 -9.49 -6.73
CA ASP A 91 -27.72 -8.44 -7.54
C ASP A 91 -26.79 -8.00 -8.67
N ARG A 92 -26.97 -8.62 -9.84
CA ARG A 92 -26.19 -8.31 -11.05
C ARG A 92 -26.53 -6.95 -11.66
N ASP A 93 -27.66 -6.38 -11.29
CA ASP A 93 -28.10 -5.07 -11.79
C ASP A 93 -27.48 -3.94 -10.97
N THR A 94 -27.05 -4.22 -9.74
CA THR A 94 -26.26 -3.29 -8.93
C THR A 94 -24.82 -3.22 -9.48
N PRO A 95 -24.37 -2.04 -9.95
CA PRO A 95 -23.02 -1.89 -10.46
C PRO A 95 -21.98 -2.02 -9.33
N PRO A 96 -20.75 -2.48 -9.65
CA PRO A 96 -19.65 -2.46 -8.70
C PRO A 96 -19.45 -1.07 -8.11
N SER A 97 -19.16 -1.00 -6.80
CA SER A 97 -18.99 0.26 -6.09
C SER A 97 -17.66 0.31 -5.35
N VAL A 98 -17.05 1.49 -5.30
CA VAL A 98 -15.83 1.72 -4.53
C VAL A 98 -16.22 1.77 -3.05
N GLN A 99 -15.76 0.79 -2.27
CA GLN A 99 -16.01 0.72 -0.83
C GLN A 99 -14.99 1.57 -0.06
N SER A 100 -13.73 1.52 -0.48
CA SER A 100 -12.64 2.27 0.13
C SER A 100 -11.57 2.62 -0.91
N SER A 101 -10.78 3.63 -0.58
CA SER A 101 -9.62 4.04 -1.38
C SER A 101 -8.52 4.56 -0.46
N GLY A 102 -7.29 4.53 -0.97
CA GLY A 102 -6.13 4.97 -0.22
C GLY A 102 -4.89 5.03 -1.08
N ILE A 103 -3.76 5.26 -0.41
CA ILE A 103 -2.45 5.40 -1.04
C ILE A 103 -1.51 4.39 -0.39
N GLY A 104 -0.72 3.71 -1.22
CA GLY A 104 0.24 2.69 -0.82
C GLY A 104 -0.22 1.29 -1.17
N PHE A 105 0.63 0.52 -1.86
CA PHE A 105 0.29 -0.86 -2.24
C PHE A 105 -0.02 -1.73 -1.02
N GLU A 106 0.73 -1.57 0.07
CA GLU A 106 0.56 -2.31 1.32
C GLU A 106 -0.85 -2.13 1.89
N SER A 107 -1.30 -0.89 2.06
CA SER A 107 -2.62 -0.60 2.64
C SER A 107 -3.75 -1.09 1.75
N GLY A 108 -3.56 -1.06 0.43
CA GLY A 108 -4.51 -1.63 -0.53
C GLY A 108 -4.62 -3.15 -0.42
N PHE A 109 -3.49 -3.86 -0.35
CA PHE A 109 -3.49 -5.32 -0.17
C PHE A 109 -3.99 -5.72 1.22
N GLU A 110 -3.65 -4.99 2.28
CA GLU A 110 -4.16 -5.23 3.65
C GLU A 110 -5.70 -5.15 3.64
N ASN A 111 -6.27 -4.03 3.15
CA ASN A 111 -7.72 -3.85 3.06
C ASN A 111 -8.39 -4.92 2.19
N PHE A 112 -7.78 -5.27 1.06
CA PHE A 112 -8.29 -6.33 0.19
C PHE A 112 -8.37 -7.68 0.92
N TRP A 113 -7.30 -8.09 1.59
CA TRP A 113 -7.28 -9.37 2.31
C TRP A 113 -8.19 -9.37 3.53
N ASP A 114 -8.31 -8.25 4.24
CA ASP A 114 -9.24 -8.14 5.36
C ASP A 114 -10.69 -8.38 4.88
N GLN A 115 -11.11 -7.76 3.78
CA GLN A 115 -12.47 -7.97 3.24
C GLN A 115 -12.66 -9.38 2.66
N ILE A 116 -11.67 -9.89 1.91
CA ILE A 116 -11.73 -11.24 1.33
C ILE A 116 -11.79 -12.30 2.42
N LEU A 117 -10.96 -12.21 3.45
CA LEU A 117 -10.95 -13.20 4.54
C LEU A 117 -12.18 -13.06 5.44
N ALA A 118 -12.71 -11.86 5.66
CA ALA A 118 -13.97 -11.65 6.38
C ALA A 118 -15.18 -12.30 5.68
N THR A 119 -15.12 -12.40 4.35
CA THR A 119 -16.18 -13.00 3.51
C THR A 119 -15.87 -14.43 3.06
N THR A 120 -14.87 -15.07 3.68
CA THR A 120 -14.45 -16.44 3.39
C THR A 120 -14.52 -17.33 4.63
N GLU A 121 -15.18 -18.47 4.49
CA GLU A 121 -15.27 -19.53 5.50
C GLU A 121 -13.98 -20.35 5.61
N ALA A 122 -13.82 -21.10 6.71
CA ALA A 122 -12.62 -21.90 6.96
C ALA A 122 -12.37 -23.03 5.92
N ASP A 123 -13.41 -23.47 5.21
CA ASP A 123 -13.32 -24.44 4.11
C ASP A 123 -13.03 -23.77 2.75
N GLY A 124 -12.90 -22.43 2.73
CA GLY A 124 -12.68 -21.61 1.54
C GLY A 124 -13.94 -21.17 0.80
N ARG A 125 -15.14 -21.56 1.28
CA ARG A 125 -16.39 -21.07 0.68
C ARG A 125 -16.50 -19.57 0.89
N ARG A 126 -16.76 -18.84 -0.19
CA ARG A 126 -17.00 -17.40 -0.14
C ARG A 126 -18.48 -17.09 -0.06
N TYR A 127 -18.79 -16.06 0.72
CA TYR A 127 -20.06 -15.37 0.60
C TYR A 127 -20.23 -14.83 -0.84
N PRO A 128 -21.46 -14.63 -1.30
CA PRO A 128 -21.83 -14.08 -2.62
C PRO A 128 -21.54 -12.57 -2.76
N SER A 129 -20.41 -12.15 -2.22
CA SER A 129 -19.74 -10.89 -2.47
C SER A 129 -18.36 -11.19 -3.05
N ASP A 130 -17.85 -10.28 -3.86
CA ASP A 130 -16.49 -10.33 -4.38
C ASP A 130 -15.84 -8.96 -4.28
N TYR A 131 -14.51 -8.96 -4.21
CA TYR A 131 -13.73 -7.74 -4.12
C TYR A 131 -12.66 -7.72 -5.20
N ARG A 132 -12.43 -6.53 -5.75
CA ARG A 132 -11.33 -6.25 -6.67
C ARG A 132 -10.53 -5.09 -6.14
N LEU A 133 -9.20 -5.23 -6.19
CA LEU A 133 -8.29 -4.16 -5.84
C LEU A 133 -7.76 -3.54 -7.13
N SER A 134 -8.20 -2.34 -7.43
CA SER A 134 -7.76 -1.56 -8.59
C SER A 134 -6.65 -0.60 -8.18
N PHE A 135 -5.62 -0.49 -9.01
CA PHE A 135 -4.56 0.51 -8.86
C PHE A 135 -4.59 1.42 -10.09
N GLN A 136 -4.51 2.75 -9.93
CA GLN A 136 -4.68 3.72 -11.04
C GLN A 136 -3.66 3.60 -12.18
N SER A 137 -2.59 2.82 -12.00
CA SER A 137 -1.76 2.32 -13.09
C SER A 137 -2.60 1.59 -14.16
N ASN A 138 -2.15 1.51 -15.41
CA ASN A 138 -2.79 0.75 -16.52
C ASN A 138 -2.83 -0.79 -16.30
N HIS A 139 -2.90 -1.25 -15.05
CA HIS A 139 -2.97 -2.64 -14.67
C HIS A 139 -4.42 -3.08 -14.58
N ALA A 140 -4.68 -4.35 -14.92
CA ALA A 140 -5.97 -4.96 -14.65
C ALA A 140 -6.25 -4.96 -13.14
N ASP A 141 -7.50 -5.05 -12.71
CA ASP A 141 -7.77 -5.18 -11.27
C ASP A 141 -7.16 -6.48 -10.72
N TYR A 142 -6.62 -6.40 -9.51
CA TYR A 142 -6.25 -7.58 -8.74
C TYR A 142 -7.49 -8.22 -8.13
N SER A 143 -7.64 -9.52 -8.34
CA SER A 143 -8.67 -10.34 -7.71
C SER A 143 -8.14 -11.75 -7.50
N VAL A 144 -8.77 -12.47 -6.58
CA VAL A 144 -8.47 -13.88 -6.32
C VAL A 144 -9.65 -14.70 -6.83
N PRO A 145 -9.44 -15.69 -7.71
CA PRO A 145 -10.53 -16.56 -8.19
C PRO A 145 -11.31 -17.20 -7.04
N ARG A 146 -12.60 -17.48 -7.24
CA ARG A 146 -13.45 -18.06 -6.18
C ARG A 146 -13.08 -19.51 -5.89
N ASP A 147 -12.57 -20.24 -6.87
CA ASP A 147 -12.08 -21.62 -6.80
C ASP A 147 -10.58 -21.71 -6.45
N CYS A 148 -10.02 -20.66 -5.87
CA CYS A 148 -8.59 -20.56 -5.57
C CYS A 148 -8.23 -21.33 -4.29
N SER A 149 -7.50 -22.43 -4.45
CA SER A 149 -7.00 -23.27 -3.34
C SER A 149 -6.11 -22.51 -2.35
N GLU A 150 -5.41 -21.49 -2.83
CA GLU A 150 -4.55 -20.61 -2.05
C GLU A 150 -5.33 -19.83 -0.98
N LEU A 151 -6.58 -19.44 -1.28
CA LEU A 151 -7.42 -18.75 -0.31
C LEU A 151 -7.73 -19.64 0.90
N THR A 152 -8.13 -20.89 0.64
CA THR A 152 -8.43 -21.86 1.69
C THR A 152 -7.20 -22.07 2.58
N LEU A 153 -6.03 -22.25 1.96
CA LEU A 153 -4.77 -22.41 2.68
C LEU A 153 -4.42 -21.19 3.54
N ILE A 154 -4.59 -19.98 3.01
CA ILE A 154 -4.36 -18.74 3.76
C ILE A 154 -5.32 -18.65 4.95
N LYS A 155 -6.62 -18.86 4.72
CA LYS A 155 -7.64 -18.81 5.77
C LYS A 155 -7.36 -19.82 6.88
N GLN A 156 -6.96 -21.04 6.53
CA GLN A 156 -6.61 -22.10 7.49
C GLN A 156 -5.28 -21.84 8.22
N SER A 157 -4.36 -21.12 7.58
CA SER A 157 -3.07 -20.75 8.19
C SER A 157 -3.17 -19.60 9.20
N VAL A 158 -4.34 -18.95 9.30
CA VAL A 158 -4.60 -17.87 10.26
C VAL A 158 -5.20 -18.48 11.54
N PRO A 159 -4.41 -18.59 12.63
CA PRO A 159 -4.80 -19.40 13.79
C PRO A 159 -5.78 -18.71 14.76
N ASN A 160 -5.83 -17.37 14.79
CA ASN A 160 -6.75 -16.55 15.59
C ASN A 160 -6.83 -15.10 15.06
N GLU A 161 -7.82 -14.31 15.51
CA GLU A 161 -8.05 -12.92 15.04
C GLU A 161 -6.84 -12.00 15.27
N GLU A 162 -6.15 -12.11 16.40
CA GLU A 162 -4.99 -11.26 16.73
C GLU A 162 -3.79 -11.54 15.80
N LYS A 163 -3.54 -12.81 15.47
CA LYS A 163 -2.48 -13.20 14.51
C LYS A 163 -2.94 -13.06 13.06
N ALA A 164 -4.24 -12.92 12.80
CA ALA A 164 -4.79 -12.67 11.47
C ALA A 164 -4.24 -11.37 10.91
N ALA A 165 -4.35 -10.28 11.66
CA ALA A 165 -3.87 -8.97 11.25
C ALA A 165 -2.37 -8.98 10.92
N GLN A 166 -1.55 -9.63 11.75
CA GLN A 166 -0.11 -9.75 11.49
C GLN A 166 0.20 -10.60 10.24
N THR A 167 -0.56 -11.67 10.02
CA THR A 167 -0.40 -12.54 8.85
C THR A 167 -0.79 -11.81 7.56
N VAL A 168 -1.93 -11.11 7.59
CA VAL A 168 -2.43 -10.27 6.49
C VAL A 168 -1.41 -9.18 6.16
N ARG A 169 -0.93 -8.44 7.16
CA ARG A 169 0.10 -7.42 6.98
C ARG A 169 1.37 -7.98 6.32
N ARG A 170 1.85 -9.15 6.78
CA ARG A 170 3.04 -9.79 6.15
C ARG A 170 2.78 -10.21 4.71
N LEU A 171 1.59 -10.75 4.41
CA LEU A 171 1.20 -11.12 3.06
C LEU A 171 1.13 -9.89 2.15
N ALA A 172 0.48 -8.83 2.63
CA ALA A 172 0.29 -7.56 1.94
C ALA A 172 1.63 -6.87 1.64
N VAL A 173 2.54 -6.78 2.62
CA VAL A 173 3.91 -6.25 2.41
C VAL A 173 4.64 -7.04 1.34
N GLY A 174 4.54 -8.37 1.38
CA GLY A 174 5.15 -9.24 0.38
C GLY A 174 4.57 -9.02 -1.02
N GLN A 175 3.25 -8.85 -1.15
CA GLN A 175 2.60 -8.54 -2.41
C GLN A 175 2.92 -7.14 -2.93
N ALA A 176 2.92 -6.14 -2.06
CA ALA A 176 3.29 -4.77 -2.39
C ALA A 176 4.71 -4.68 -2.98
N ALA A 177 5.69 -5.35 -2.34
CA ALA A 177 7.05 -5.42 -2.86
C ALA A 177 7.12 -6.05 -4.27
N ARG A 178 6.25 -7.03 -4.56
CA ARG A 178 6.17 -7.70 -5.87
C ARG A 178 5.46 -6.84 -6.90
N MET A 179 4.43 -6.12 -6.49
CA MET A 179 3.72 -5.14 -7.31
C MET A 179 4.69 -4.06 -7.81
N ARG A 180 5.53 -3.50 -6.93
CA ARG A 180 6.57 -2.53 -7.33
C ARG A 180 7.64 -3.11 -8.26
N LYS A 181 7.96 -4.41 -8.14
CA LYS A 181 9.03 -5.05 -8.93
C LYS A 181 8.58 -5.48 -10.33
N GLY A 182 7.41 -6.10 -10.45
CA GLY A 182 6.96 -6.75 -11.68
C GLY A 182 5.45 -6.72 -11.88
N GLY A 183 4.75 -5.83 -11.17
CA GLY A 183 3.30 -5.68 -11.24
C GLY A 183 2.55 -6.93 -10.82
N LEU A 184 1.33 -7.07 -11.36
CA LEU A 184 0.39 -8.12 -10.93
C LEU A 184 0.82 -9.54 -11.27
N ALA A 185 1.65 -9.74 -12.31
CA ALA A 185 2.17 -11.06 -12.63
C ALA A 185 3.05 -11.59 -11.49
N ASP A 186 3.91 -10.74 -10.95
CA ASP A 186 4.78 -11.08 -9.82
C ASP A 186 4.00 -11.20 -8.51
N VAL A 187 2.94 -10.40 -8.32
CA VAL A 187 2.02 -10.53 -7.18
C VAL A 187 1.33 -11.90 -7.16
N LYS A 188 0.78 -12.33 -8.31
CA LYS A 188 0.12 -13.64 -8.43
C LYS A 188 1.11 -14.78 -8.19
N LYS A 189 2.30 -14.70 -8.78
CA LYS A 189 3.37 -15.70 -8.56
C LYS A 189 3.76 -15.79 -7.08
N TYR A 190 3.92 -14.65 -6.41
CA TYR A 190 4.25 -14.60 -4.99
C TYR A 190 3.18 -15.28 -4.13
N LEU A 191 1.90 -15.04 -4.40
CA LEU A 191 0.81 -15.70 -3.68
C LEU A 191 0.91 -17.23 -3.79
N THR A 192 1.09 -17.75 -5.01
CA THR A 192 1.23 -19.18 -5.24
C THR A 192 2.47 -19.77 -4.54
N ASP A 193 3.61 -19.07 -4.59
CA ASP A 193 4.84 -19.53 -3.94
C ASP A 193 4.73 -19.49 -2.41
N HIS A 194 4.07 -18.46 -1.85
CA HIS A 194 3.77 -18.36 -0.42
C HIS A 194 2.88 -19.51 0.05
N CYS A 195 1.83 -19.84 -0.70
CA CYS A 195 0.95 -20.96 -0.34
C CYS A 195 1.67 -22.31 -0.39
N LYS A 196 2.55 -22.54 -1.37
CA LYS A 196 3.41 -23.74 -1.39
C LYS A 196 4.30 -23.85 -0.16
N GLN A 197 4.81 -22.73 0.37
CA GLN A 197 5.60 -22.72 1.60
C GLN A 197 4.74 -23.03 2.83
N LEU A 198 3.54 -22.46 2.91
CA LEU A 198 2.59 -22.76 4.00
C LEU A 198 2.23 -24.24 4.04
N SER A 199 1.88 -24.85 2.90
CA SER A 199 1.54 -26.28 2.84
C SER A 199 2.68 -27.19 3.31
N ARG A 200 3.95 -26.84 3.02
CA ARG A 200 5.13 -27.59 3.49
C ARG A 200 5.39 -27.47 4.98
N THR A 201 4.88 -26.42 5.62
CA THR A 201 5.09 -26.16 7.05
C THR A 201 4.00 -26.82 7.89
N GLN A 202 2.87 -27.21 7.28
CA GLN A 202 1.75 -27.90 7.93
C GLN A 202 1.87 -29.44 7.87
N THR A 203 2.74 -29.97 7.00
CA THR A 203 3.13 -31.40 6.91
C THR A 203 4.36 -31.68 7.77
#